data_AF-A0A1G2DRR4-F1
#
_entry.id   AF-A0A1G2DRR4-F1
#
_cell.length_a   1.000
_cell.length_b   1.000
_cell.length_c   1.000
_cell.angle_alpha   90.00
_cell.angle_beta   90.00
_cell.angle_gamma   90.00
#
_symmetry.space_group_name_H-M   'P 1'
#
loop_
_entity.id
_entity.type
_entity.pdbx_description
1 polymer ?
#
loop_
_entity_poly.entity_id
_entity_poly.type
_entity_poly.pdbx_seq_one_letter_code
_entity_poly.pdbx_strand_id
1 'polypeptide(L)'
;MSAKESWVHTNDYVKDAIETMSGGDENALRVCVEVTENVLSVDPDCALRPAGPLAPLYCMDALGIRDSNIYLFYKEVCHEHVGYMMALLRGVLLGLVSEKTLRHAIAHHGEGINLEVIVEKVQEMLPSFHCENIIPST
;
A
#
# COMPACT_ATOMS: atom_id res chain seq x y z
N MET A 1 15.56 18.59 -4.05
CA MET A 1 14.30 17.81 -4.03
C MET A 1 13.17 18.79 -4.22
N SER A 2 12.46 18.74 -5.34
CA SER A 2 11.17 19.44 -5.45
C SER A 2 10.20 18.72 -4.53
N ALA A 3 9.53 19.44 -3.62
CA ALA A 3 8.45 18.85 -2.85
C ALA A 3 7.39 18.37 -3.85
N LYS A 4 7.12 17.05 -3.88
CA LYS A 4 5.95 16.54 -4.61
C LYS A 4 4.72 17.04 -3.85
N GLU A 5 3.76 17.61 -4.58
CA GLU A 5 2.48 18.02 -4.00
C GLU A 5 1.72 16.76 -3.56
N SER A 6 1.35 16.71 -2.27
CA SER A 6 0.55 15.62 -1.70
C SER A 6 -0.87 15.74 -2.24
N TRP A 7 -1.49 14.62 -2.59
CA TRP A 7 -2.89 14.58 -3.01
C TRP A 7 -3.83 14.32 -1.83
N VAL A 8 -3.34 13.72 -0.74
CA VAL A 8 -4.15 13.42 0.46
C VAL A 8 -3.60 14.20 1.66
N HIS A 9 -4.50 14.77 2.45
CA HIS A 9 -4.19 15.53 3.66
C HIS A 9 -4.74 14.86 4.92
N THR A 10 -4.07 15.04 6.06
CA THR A 10 -4.40 14.39 7.35
C THR A 10 -5.83 14.61 7.86
N ASN A 11 -6.54 15.59 7.32
CA ASN A 11 -7.89 15.97 7.72
C ASN A 11 -8.95 15.57 6.68
N ASP A 12 -8.54 14.91 5.58
CA ASP A 12 -9.48 14.44 4.56
C ASP A 12 -10.39 13.35 5.13
N TYR A 13 -11.65 13.37 4.71
CA TYR A 13 -12.52 12.23 4.96
C TYR A 13 -12.05 11.03 4.15
N VAL A 14 -12.24 9.83 4.69
CA VAL A 14 -11.76 8.59 4.04
C VAL A 14 -12.25 8.48 2.60
N LYS A 15 -13.51 8.81 2.37
CA LYS A 15 -14.12 8.80 1.04
C LYS A 15 -13.41 9.74 0.06
N ASP A 16 -13.15 10.98 0.48
CA ASP A 16 -12.56 12.01 -0.38
C ASP A 16 -11.12 11.66 -0.76
N ALA A 17 -10.36 11.10 0.19
CA ALA A 17 -9.02 10.59 -0.05
C ALA A 17 -9.01 9.42 -1.05
N ILE A 18 -9.95 8.48 -0.92
CA ILE A 18 -10.11 7.36 -1.85
C ILE A 18 -10.44 7.86 -3.26
N GLU A 19 -11.41 8.76 -3.40
CA GLU A 19 -11.79 9.35 -4.68
C GLU A 19 -10.59 10.05 -5.32
N THR A 20 -9.88 10.87 -4.54
CA THR A 20 -8.70 11.62 -4.99
C THR A 20 -7.56 10.70 -5.44
N MET A 21 -7.22 9.68 -4.66
CA MET A 21 -6.16 8.73 -4.99
C MET A 21 -6.50 7.87 -6.21
N SER A 22 -7.77 7.56 -6.40
CA SER A 22 -8.22 6.72 -7.51
C SER A 22 -8.19 7.41 -8.88
N GLY A 23 -8.24 8.74 -8.93
CA GLY A 23 -8.32 9.49 -10.18
C GLY A 23 -9.55 9.15 -11.03
N GLY A 24 -10.59 8.56 -10.44
CA GLY A 24 -11.77 8.05 -11.14
C GLY A 24 -11.59 6.66 -11.79
N ASP A 25 -10.45 5.99 -11.60
CA ASP A 25 -10.27 4.59 -12.01
C ASP A 25 -10.98 3.66 -11.03
N GLU A 26 -11.98 2.90 -11.52
CA GLU A 26 -12.80 2.01 -10.71
C GLU A 26 -11.99 0.89 -10.03
N ASN A 27 -10.93 0.40 -10.69
CA ASN A 27 -10.08 -0.64 -10.11
C ASN A 27 -9.19 -0.07 -9.01
N ALA A 28 -8.62 1.12 -9.23
CA ALA A 28 -7.86 1.83 -8.20
C ALA A 28 -8.74 2.18 -6.99
N LEU A 29 -9.97 2.64 -7.23
CA LEU A 29 -10.95 2.91 -6.18
C LEU A 29 -11.23 1.67 -5.35
N ARG A 30 -11.49 0.52 -6.00
CA ARG A 30 -11.69 -0.76 -5.31
C ARG A 30 -10.51 -1.11 -4.41
N VAL A 31 -9.29 -1.00 -4.92
CA VAL A 31 -8.07 -1.31 -4.15
C VAL A 31 -7.92 -0.36 -2.97
N CYS A 32 -8.15 0.94 -3.15
CA CYS A 32 -8.12 1.92 -2.06
C CYS A 32 -9.11 1.55 -0.95
N VAL A 33 -10.35 1.18 -1.28
CA VAL A 33 -11.33 0.69 -0.31
C VAL A 33 -10.80 -0.55 0.42
N GLU A 34 -10.39 -1.58 -0.33
CA GLU A 34 -9.92 -2.86 0.21
C GLU A 34 -8.75 -2.67 1.18
N VAL A 35 -7.79 -1.79 0.84
CA VAL A 35 -6.65 -1.45 1.68
C VAL A 35 -7.10 -0.71 2.95
N THR A 36 -8.00 0.27 2.84
CA THR A 36 -8.47 1.03 4.01
C THR A 36 -9.31 0.21 4.98
N GLU A 37 -10.06 -0.79 4.48
CA GLU A 37 -10.86 -1.70 5.29
C GLU A 37 -10.01 -2.75 6.01
N ASN A 38 -8.92 -3.20 5.39
CA ASN A 38 -8.09 -4.28 5.92
C ASN A 38 -6.85 -3.81 6.70
N VAL A 39 -6.54 -2.51 6.73
CA VAL A 39 -5.31 -2.04 7.40
C VAL A 39 -5.29 -2.36 8.89
N LEU A 40 -6.43 -2.34 9.58
CA LEU A 40 -6.48 -2.67 11.00
C LEU A 40 -6.21 -4.15 11.27
N SER A 41 -6.59 -5.05 10.37
CA SER A 41 -6.33 -6.49 10.52
C SER A 41 -4.91 -6.86 10.11
N VAL A 42 -4.41 -6.26 9.02
CA VAL A 42 -3.10 -6.56 8.43
C VAL A 42 -1.96 -5.83 9.15
N ASP A 43 -2.09 -4.53 9.43
CA ASP A 43 -1.07 -3.71 10.09
C ASP A 43 -1.70 -2.83 11.18
N PRO A 44 -2.07 -3.42 12.33
CA PRO A 44 -2.66 -2.69 13.46
C PRO A 44 -1.78 -1.51 13.91
N ASP A 45 -0.45 -1.67 13.90
CA ASP A 45 0.50 -0.64 14.33
C ASP A 45 0.54 0.56 13.38
N CYS A 46 0.20 0.35 12.11
CA CYS A 46 0.01 1.42 11.13
C CYS A 46 -1.37 2.08 11.29
N ALA A 47 -2.44 1.28 11.43
CA ALA A 47 -3.82 1.75 11.55
C ALA A 47 -4.08 2.57 12.83
N LEU A 48 -3.38 2.30 13.93
CA LEU A 48 -3.58 2.99 15.21
C LEU A 48 -2.82 4.33 15.33
N ARG A 49 -2.06 4.73 14.30
CA ARG A 49 -1.38 6.03 14.24
C ARG A 49 -2.36 7.17 13.90
N PRO A 50 -1.95 8.46 14.01
CA PRO A 50 -2.84 9.60 13.74
C PRO A 50 -3.52 9.59 12.36
N ALA A 51 -2.90 8.92 11.38
CA ALA A 51 -3.45 8.75 10.03
C ALA A 51 -4.60 7.73 9.95
N GLY A 52 -4.79 6.87 10.95
CA GLY A 52 -5.90 5.94 11.00
C GLY A 52 -5.93 4.99 9.78
N PRO A 53 -7.13 4.72 9.23
CA PRO A 53 -7.29 3.86 8.06
C PRO A 53 -6.67 4.44 6.77
N LEU A 54 -6.34 5.74 6.76
CA LEU A 54 -5.73 6.41 5.62
C LEU A 54 -4.21 6.22 5.53
N ALA A 55 -3.58 5.62 6.54
CA ALA A 55 -2.13 5.45 6.59
C ALA A 55 -1.53 4.82 5.31
N PRO A 56 -2.13 3.77 4.70
CA PRO A 56 -1.63 3.22 3.45
C PRO A 56 -1.78 4.19 2.26
N LEU A 57 -2.88 4.97 2.22
CA LEU A 57 -3.10 5.95 1.15
C LEU A 57 -2.05 7.06 1.18
N TYR A 58 -1.68 7.56 2.37
CA TYR A 58 -0.58 8.52 2.51
C TYR A 58 0.76 7.95 2.06
N CYS A 59 1.03 6.67 2.37
CA CYS A 59 2.26 6.02 1.93
C CYS A 59 2.29 5.94 0.39
N MET A 60 1.20 5.51 -0.23
CA MET A 60 1.08 5.49 -1.69
C MET A 60 1.23 6.89 -2.30
N ASP A 61 0.58 7.90 -1.71
CA ASP A 61 0.65 9.29 -2.14
C ASP A 61 2.09 9.83 -2.11
N ALA A 62 2.80 9.61 -1.01
CA ALA A 62 4.20 10.01 -0.85
C ALA A 62 5.13 9.34 -1.88
N LEU A 63 4.84 8.09 -2.25
CA LEU A 63 5.57 7.33 -3.26
C LEU A 63 5.14 7.69 -4.70
N GLY A 64 4.08 8.48 -4.87
CA GLY A 64 3.49 8.83 -6.16
C GLY A 64 2.80 7.65 -6.84
N ILE A 65 2.25 6.71 -6.06
CA ILE A 65 1.44 5.58 -6.52
C ILE A 65 -0.02 6.03 -6.46
N ARG A 66 -0.54 6.50 -7.61
CA ARG A 66 -1.86 7.13 -7.75
C ARG A 66 -2.54 6.63 -9.02
N ASP A 67 -3.84 6.85 -9.14
CA ASP A 67 -4.65 6.48 -10.29
C ASP A 67 -4.50 4.98 -10.61
N SER A 68 -4.46 4.63 -11.91
CA SER A 68 -4.24 3.27 -12.40
C SER A 68 -2.97 2.58 -11.88
N ASN A 69 -1.94 3.32 -11.43
CA ASN A 69 -0.75 2.70 -10.85
C ASN A 69 -1.03 1.98 -9.53
N ILE A 70 -2.08 2.38 -8.81
CA ILE A 70 -2.54 1.66 -7.61
C ILE A 70 -2.96 0.25 -8.00
N TYR A 71 -3.73 0.11 -9.07
CA TYR A 71 -4.18 -1.20 -9.54
C TYR A 71 -3.03 -2.03 -10.11
N LEU A 72 -2.09 -1.43 -10.86
CA LEU A 72 -0.88 -2.13 -11.32
C LEU A 72 -0.02 -2.62 -10.15
N PHE A 73 0.15 -1.80 -9.12
CA PHE A 73 0.87 -2.19 -7.91
C PHE A 73 0.21 -3.40 -7.23
N TYR A 74 -1.09 -3.33 -7.02
CA TYR A 74 -1.87 -4.41 -6.41
C TYR A 74 -1.84 -5.71 -7.23
N LYS A 75 -2.10 -5.62 -8.54
CA LYS A 75 -2.24 -6.80 -9.40
C LYS A 75 -0.90 -7.40 -9.79
N GLU A 76 -0.02 -6.59 -10.36
CA GLU A 76 1.18 -7.07 -11.04
C GLU A 76 2.33 -7.34 -10.07
N VAL A 77 2.41 -6.58 -8.97
CA VAL A 77 3.48 -6.74 -7.96
C VAL A 77 3.00 -7.54 -6.75
N CYS A 78 1.75 -7.34 -6.33
CA CYS A 78 1.23 -7.94 -5.09
C CYS A 78 0.29 -9.13 -5.33
N HIS A 79 0.11 -9.56 -6.58
CA HIS A 79 -0.75 -10.71 -6.94
C HIS A 79 -2.16 -10.62 -6.38
N GLU A 80 -2.74 -9.41 -6.40
CA GLU A 80 -4.07 -9.12 -5.87
C GLU A 80 -4.22 -9.42 -4.36
N HIS A 81 -3.14 -9.27 -3.60
CA HIS A 81 -3.12 -9.51 -2.16
C HIS A 81 -2.81 -8.22 -1.38
N VAL A 82 -3.79 -7.71 -0.61
CA VAL A 82 -3.63 -6.48 0.19
C VAL A 82 -2.53 -6.57 1.24
N GLY A 83 -2.38 -7.72 1.89
CA GLY A 83 -1.26 -7.98 2.82
C GLY A 83 0.11 -7.74 2.19
N TYR A 84 0.35 -8.25 0.99
CA TYR A 84 1.59 -8.04 0.24
C TYR A 84 1.79 -6.57 -0.16
N MET A 85 0.71 -5.89 -0.55
CA MET A 85 0.76 -4.46 -0.84
C MET A 85 1.18 -3.65 0.38
N MET A 86 0.57 -3.92 1.55
CA MET A 86 0.96 -3.28 2.81
C MET A 86 2.37 -3.66 3.23
N ALA A 87 2.79 -4.91 3.04
CA ALA A 87 4.14 -5.37 3.35
C ALA A 87 5.18 -4.62 2.52
N LEU A 88 4.93 -4.39 1.22
CA LEU A 88 5.83 -3.61 0.39
C LEU A 88 5.86 -2.12 0.79
N LEU A 89 4.72 -1.52 1.14
CA LEU A 89 4.69 -0.15 1.67
C LEU A 89 5.52 -0.04 2.96
N ARG A 90 5.37 -1.00 3.89
CA ARG A 90 6.20 -1.06 5.11
C ARG A 90 7.65 -1.37 4.81
N GLY A 91 7.94 -2.24 3.84
CA GLY A 91 9.28 -2.55 3.39
C GLY A 91 10.02 -1.31 2.87
N VAL A 92 9.32 -0.38 2.21
CA VAL A 92 9.91 0.91 1.85
C VAL A 92 10.20 1.77 3.09
N LEU A 93 9.25 1.88 4.02
CA LEU A 93 9.44 2.66 5.26
C LEU A 93 10.55 2.12 6.17
N LEU A 94 10.74 0.80 6.19
CA LEU A 94 11.79 0.11 6.96
C LEU A 94 13.14 0.08 6.23
N GLY A 95 13.22 0.58 4.99
CA GLY A 95 14.45 0.60 4.20
C GLY A 95 14.85 -0.76 3.60
N LEU A 96 13.92 -1.73 3.55
CA LEU A 96 14.11 -3.05 2.93
C LEU A 96 14.03 -2.96 1.39
N VAL A 97 13.24 -2.02 0.88
CA VAL A 97 13.07 -1.73 -0.55
C VAL A 97 13.21 -0.23 -0.78
N SER A 98 13.88 0.20 -1.84
CA SER A 98 13.94 1.62 -2.19
C SER A 98 12.68 2.06 -2.95
N GLU A 99 12.25 3.32 -2.80
CA GLU A 99 11.17 3.90 -3.63
C GLU A 99 11.42 3.66 -5.13
N LYS A 100 12.68 3.80 -5.57
CA LYS A 100 13.07 3.58 -6.97
C LYS A 100 12.82 2.13 -7.41
N THR A 101 13.16 1.16 -6.57
CA THR A 101 12.95 -0.26 -6.83
C THR A 101 11.46 -0.57 -6.92
N LEU A 102 10.65 -0.07 -5.98
CA LEU A 102 9.21 -0.30 -5.99
C LEU A 102 8.55 0.31 -7.25
N ARG A 103 8.90 1.56 -7.60
CA ARG A 103 8.37 2.20 -8.82
C ARG A 103 8.82 1.48 -10.09
N HIS A 104 10.05 0.94 -10.11
CA HIS A 104 10.51 0.12 -11.22
C HIS A 104 9.69 -1.16 -11.35
N ALA A 105 9.46 -1.88 -10.24
CA ALA A 105 8.65 -3.08 -10.22
C ALA A 105 7.21 -2.83 -10.69
N ILE A 106 6.57 -1.73 -10.26
CA ILE A 106 5.21 -1.37 -10.74
C ILE A 106 5.21 -1.15 -12.26
N ALA A 107 6.23 -0.50 -12.81
CA ALA A 107 6.34 -0.26 -14.26
C ALA A 107 6.78 -1.49 -15.08
N HIS A 108 7.33 -2.52 -14.43
CA HIS A 108 7.90 -3.71 -15.07
C HIS A 108 7.34 -5.00 -14.46
N HIS A 109 6.05 -5.01 -14.11
CA HIS A 109 5.32 -6.21 -13.71
C HIS A 109 5.96 -7.04 -12.59
N GLY A 110 6.45 -6.38 -11.54
CA GLY A 110 7.05 -7.01 -10.37
C GLY A 110 8.58 -7.20 -10.45
N GLU A 111 9.23 -6.83 -11.55
CA GLU A 111 10.68 -7.02 -11.70
C GLU A 111 11.50 -6.35 -10.60
N GLY A 112 12.47 -7.08 -10.05
CA GLY A 112 13.42 -6.58 -9.04
C GLY A 112 12.91 -6.61 -7.59
N ILE A 113 11.73 -7.19 -7.34
CA ILE A 113 11.20 -7.43 -6.00
C ILE A 113 11.14 -8.93 -5.72
N ASN A 114 11.69 -9.36 -4.58
CA ASN A 114 11.43 -10.68 -4.01
C ASN A 114 10.41 -10.51 -2.88
N LEU A 115 9.14 -10.69 -3.23
CA LEU A 115 8.02 -10.38 -2.35
C LEU A 115 8.04 -11.20 -1.06
N GLU A 116 8.28 -12.52 -1.18
CA GLU A 116 8.33 -13.45 -0.04
C GLU A 116 9.38 -13.01 0.99
N VAL A 117 10.60 -12.71 0.52
CA VAL A 117 11.69 -12.24 1.41
C VAL A 117 11.36 -10.92 2.08
N ILE A 118 10.65 -10.02 1.41
CA ILE A 118 10.27 -8.73 2.00
C ILE A 118 9.16 -8.94 3.04
N VAL A 119 8.16 -9.76 2.73
CA VAL A 119 7.07 -10.10 3.68
C VAL A 119 7.65 -10.72 4.94
N GLU A 120 8.53 -11.72 4.81
CA GLU A 120 9.20 -12.37 5.93
C GLU A 120 9.93 -11.35 6.82
N LYS A 121 10.76 -10.49 6.23
CA LYS A 121 11.49 -9.44 6.97
C LYS A 121 10.57 -8.41 7.61
N VAL A 122 9.47 -8.04 6.95
CA VAL A 122 8.49 -7.12 7.52
C VAL A 122 7.84 -7.75 8.76
N GLN A 123 7.46 -9.03 8.70
CA GLN A 123 6.88 -9.75 9.84
C GLN A 123 7.88 -9.94 10.98
N GLU A 124 9.17 -10.17 10.68
CA GLU A 124 10.24 -10.21 11.70
C GLU A 124 10.38 -8.86 12.42
N MET A 125 10.32 -7.76 11.67
CA MET A 125 10.48 -6.41 12.23
C MET A 125 9.21 -5.86 12.88
N LEU A 126 8.04 -6.33 12.46
CA LEU A 126 6.72 -5.90 12.92
C LEU A 126 5.90 -7.13 13.33
N PRO A 127 6.05 -7.62 14.57
CA PRO A 127 5.43 -8.87 15.00
C PRO A 127 3.88 -8.85 14.96
N SER A 128 3.27 -7.67 14.98
CA SER A 128 1.82 -7.48 14.85
C SER A 128 1.33 -7.46 13.40
N PHE A 129 2.22 -7.57 12.41
CA PHE A 129 1.88 -7.52 11.00
C PHE A 129 1.38 -8.89 10.51
N HIS A 130 0.11 -8.96 10.13
CA HIS A 130 -0.55 -10.18 9.71
C HIS A 130 -0.69 -10.22 8.19
N CYS A 131 0.33 -10.79 7.54
CA CYS A 131 0.34 -11.05 6.10
C CYS A 131 -0.21 -12.43 5.77
N GLU A 132 -1.32 -12.84 6.40
CA GLU A 132 -1.95 -14.11 6.04
C GLU A 132 -2.92 -13.89 4.88
N ASN A 133 -3.06 -14.93 4.04
CA ASN A 133 -4.09 -14.99 3.01
C ASN A 133 -5.45 -14.68 3.66
N ILE A 134 -5.97 -13.46 3.44
CA ILE A 134 -7.38 -13.14 3.66
C ILE A 134 -8.14 -13.79 2.50
N ILE A 135 -8.06 -15.12 2.41
CA ILE A 135 -9.05 -15.90 1.67
C ILE A 135 -10.23 -15.97 2.63
N PRO A 136 -11.41 -15.44 2.28
CA PRO A 136 -12.59 -15.74 3.06
C PRO A 136 -12.73 -17.27 3.06
N SER A 137 -12.63 -17.88 4.24
CA SER A 137 -13.00 -19.27 4.41
C SER A 137 -14.38 -19.46 3.80
N THR A 138 -14.43 -20.33 2.79
CA THR A 138 -15.61 -20.86 2.06
C THR A 138 -16.96 -20.67 2.73
#